data_AF-A0A7L4B925-F1
#
_entry.id   AF-A0A7L4B925-F1
#
_cell.length_a   1.000
_cell.length_b   1.000
_cell.length_c   1.000
_cell.angle_alpha   90.00
_cell.angle_beta   90.00
_cell.angle_gamma   90.00
#
_symmetry.space_group_name_H-M   'P 1'
#
loop_
_entity.id
_entity.type
_entity.pdbx_description
1 polymer ?
#
loop_
_entity_poly.entity_id
_entity_poly.type
_entity_poly.pdbx_seq_one_letter_code
_entity_poly.pdbx_strand_id
1 'polypeptide(L)'
;GRSSKRETIAISAVALQDHIICCHQLQDLSLADPFKSRTRNIKNIYKPVNKEMVRAVVDTGLRKKSTRHKNTEDAEKEYVLDPSPPQLTLAQKLGLVEPPSLPLTAEEWGKIKQRSIQHGDSMQPCAICREEFALQPQVHLFFQACLKAFEKFTGKKSGPMCRKEQYHTRVIHDGARLFKIKCAIRIQASWRGYIVRKWYKNLRRTVPPKDSKLRKQFFEEKVQQISNRLLSSYDINLDEFFSEVDSSIAASRDVFQQLEGKQILISETDWEKIQMQAFRQEIFDCPICILPLSPTVHPAHLSSGNSDQFSRQVVLLSCSHLFHHPCLQAFEEFSLGEQHVCPLCRSYYQKNILKC
;
A
#
# COMPACT_ATOMS: atom_id res chain seq x y z
N GLY A 1 -25.29 -48.51 -17.64
CA GLY A 1 -26.02 -47.36 -17.06
C GLY A 1 -25.18 -46.26 -16.40
N ARG A 2 -23.85 -46.17 -16.58
CA ARG A 2 -23.02 -45.07 -16.02
C ARG A 2 -22.70 -43.94 -17.03
N SER A 3 -22.75 -44.21 -18.34
CA SER A 3 -22.47 -43.20 -19.39
C SER A 3 -23.58 -42.17 -19.50
N SER A 4 -24.84 -42.63 -19.61
CA SER A 4 -26.03 -41.77 -19.73
C SER A 4 -26.15 -40.78 -18.57
N LYS A 5 -25.87 -41.18 -17.32
CA LYS A 5 -25.90 -40.26 -16.16
C LYS A 5 -24.87 -39.13 -16.24
N ARG A 6 -23.69 -39.36 -16.84
CA ARG A 6 -22.66 -38.32 -17.01
C ARG A 6 -23.02 -37.34 -18.13
N GLU A 7 -23.64 -37.83 -19.19
CA GLU A 7 -24.20 -36.98 -20.25
C GLU A 7 -25.33 -36.10 -19.72
N THR A 8 -26.24 -36.65 -18.91
CA THR A 8 -27.31 -35.84 -18.31
C THR A 8 -26.76 -34.73 -17.43
N ILE A 9 -25.74 -35.02 -16.60
CA ILE A 9 -25.08 -34.01 -15.75
C ILE A 9 -24.37 -32.94 -16.60
N ALA A 10 -23.70 -33.33 -17.69
CA ALA A 10 -23.04 -32.38 -18.58
C ALA A 10 -24.06 -31.46 -19.28
N ILE A 11 -25.17 -32.02 -19.76
CA ILE A 11 -26.25 -31.26 -20.42
C ILE A 11 -26.92 -30.31 -19.42
N SER A 12 -27.19 -30.76 -18.19
CA SER A 12 -27.74 -29.91 -17.13
C SER A 12 -26.79 -28.78 -16.72
N ALA A 13 -25.48 -29.06 -16.64
CA ALA A 13 -24.47 -28.04 -16.33
C ALA A 13 -24.35 -26.98 -17.43
N VAL A 14 -24.42 -27.40 -18.71
CA VAL A 14 -24.42 -26.48 -19.86
C VAL A 14 -25.69 -25.63 -19.88
N ALA A 15 -26.86 -26.22 -19.65
CA ALA A 15 -28.12 -25.48 -19.60
C ALA A 15 -28.15 -24.44 -18.46
N LEU A 16 -27.58 -24.77 -17.29
CA LEU A 16 -27.50 -23.86 -16.15
C LEU A 16 -26.50 -22.72 -16.39
N GLN A 17 -25.37 -23.00 -17.06
CA GLN A 17 -24.43 -21.97 -17.52
C GLN A 17 -25.08 -21.02 -18.54
N ASP A 18 -25.83 -21.56 -19.50
CA ASP A 18 -26.50 -20.77 -20.54
C ASP A 18 -27.59 -19.85 -19.96
N HIS A 19 -28.38 -20.37 -19.01
CA HIS A 19 -29.38 -19.58 -18.29
C HIS A 19 -28.75 -18.42 -17.50
N ILE A 20 -27.62 -18.64 -16.82
CA ILE A 20 -26.91 -17.59 -16.07
C ILE A 20 -26.36 -16.51 -17.01
N ILE A 21 -25.84 -16.90 -18.18
CA ILE A 21 -25.31 -15.96 -19.17
C ILE A 21 -26.44 -15.11 -19.78
N CYS A 22 -27.56 -15.73 -20.14
CA CYS A 22 -28.69 -15.07 -20.79
C CYS A 22 -29.50 -14.17 -19.82
N CYS A 23 -29.77 -14.60 -18.59
CA CYS A 23 -30.61 -13.85 -17.64
C CYS A 23 -29.91 -12.66 -16.99
N HIS A 24 -28.58 -12.64 -16.89
CA HIS A 24 -27.83 -11.58 -16.20
C HIS A 24 -27.07 -10.63 -17.14
N GLN A 25 -27.38 -10.61 -18.44
CA GLN A 25 -26.72 -9.76 -19.45
C GLN A 25 -25.17 -9.82 -19.38
N LEU A 26 -24.61 -10.99 -19.05
CA LEU A 26 -23.15 -11.20 -18.95
C LEU A 26 -22.56 -11.46 -20.35
N GLN A 27 -22.80 -10.56 -21.30
CA GLN A 27 -22.39 -10.66 -22.70
C GLN A 27 -20.87 -10.81 -22.91
N ASP A 28 -20.06 -10.57 -21.88
CA ASP A 28 -18.59 -10.61 -21.94
C ASP A 28 -17.93 -11.90 -21.41
N LEU A 29 -18.69 -12.97 -21.16
CA LEU A 29 -18.12 -14.27 -20.73
C LEU A 29 -17.65 -15.17 -21.88
N SER A 30 -17.47 -14.64 -23.08
CA SER A 30 -16.91 -15.41 -24.20
C SER A 30 -15.49 -15.88 -23.91
N LEU A 31 -15.29 -17.21 -23.86
CA LEU A 31 -13.97 -17.87 -23.85
C LEU A 31 -13.25 -17.78 -25.21
N ALA A 32 -13.76 -16.97 -26.15
CA ALA A 32 -13.06 -16.71 -27.40
C ALA A 32 -11.77 -15.94 -27.12
N ASP A 33 -10.67 -16.48 -27.67
CA ASP A 33 -9.35 -15.86 -27.67
C ASP A 33 -9.44 -14.39 -28.16
N PRO A 34 -9.16 -13.38 -27.30
CA PRO A 34 -9.30 -11.97 -27.66
C PRO A 34 -8.34 -11.55 -28.80
N PHE A 35 -7.45 -12.44 -29.22
CA PHE A 35 -6.55 -12.25 -30.34
C PHE A 35 -7.17 -12.52 -31.73
N LYS A 36 -8.36 -13.13 -31.84
CA LYS A 36 -9.02 -13.37 -33.15
C LYS A 36 -9.90 -12.21 -33.63
N SER A 37 -10.39 -11.34 -32.74
CA SER A 37 -11.18 -10.16 -33.16
C SER A 37 -10.31 -8.95 -33.53
N ARG A 38 -9.08 -8.85 -33.02
CA ARG A 38 -8.15 -7.75 -33.34
C ARG A 38 -7.25 -7.97 -34.55
N THR A 39 -7.33 -9.13 -35.20
CA THR A 39 -6.42 -9.47 -36.32
C THR A 39 -6.82 -8.87 -37.67
N ARG A 40 -7.93 -8.12 -37.76
CA ARG A 40 -8.38 -7.52 -39.04
C ARG A 40 -7.93 -6.09 -39.33
N ASN A 41 -7.13 -5.42 -38.50
CA ASN A 41 -6.75 -4.03 -38.82
C ASN A 41 -5.40 -3.53 -38.28
N ILE A 42 -4.33 -4.31 -38.41
CA ILE A 42 -2.95 -3.84 -38.17
C ILE A 42 -2.02 -4.32 -39.29
N LYS A 43 -2.36 -4.04 -40.56
CA LYS A 43 -1.45 -4.29 -41.69
C LYS A 43 -1.06 -3.08 -42.54
N ASN A 44 -1.61 -1.88 -42.30
CA ASN A 44 -1.33 -0.74 -43.18
C ASN A 44 -1.06 0.57 -42.44
N ILE A 45 0.01 0.68 -41.64
CA ILE A 45 0.65 1.98 -41.37
C ILE A 45 2.17 1.78 -41.18
N TYR A 46 2.91 1.63 -42.28
CA TYR A 46 4.33 1.98 -42.32
C TYR A 46 4.52 2.91 -43.52
N LYS A 47 4.44 4.22 -43.27
CA LYS A 47 5.06 5.22 -44.15
C LYS A 47 6.54 5.31 -43.76
N PRO A 48 7.48 5.30 -44.71
CA PRO A 48 8.89 5.54 -44.41
C PRO A 48 9.04 7.00 -43.95
N VAL A 49 9.37 7.20 -42.68
CA VAL A 49 9.67 8.53 -42.13
C VAL A 49 11.14 8.83 -42.41
N ASN A 50 11.41 9.94 -43.08
CA ASN A 50 12.77 10.45 -43.31
C ASN A 50 13.51 10.63 -41.97
N LYS A 51 14.69 10.01 -41.87
CA LYS A 51 15.50 9.90 -40.64
C LYS A 51 16.08 11.23 -40.13
N GLU A 52 15.90 12.34 -40.85
CA GLU A 52 16.59 13.61 -40.53
C GLU A 52 15.87 14.51 -39.51
N MET A 53 14.61 14.24 -39.12
CA MET A 53 13.87 15.18 -38.25
C MET A 53 13.13 14.58 -37.04
N VAL A 54 13.46 13.36 -36.59
CA VAL A 54 12.81 12.79 -35.39
C VAL A 54 13.72 12.90 -34.17
N ARG A 55 13.58 13.98 -33.39
CA ARG A 55 14.10 14.02 -32.01
C ARG A 55 13.07 13.38 -31.08
N ALA A 56 13.45 12.32 -30.37
CA ALA A 56 12.63 11.73 -29.33
C ALA A 56 12.54 12.70 -28.15
N VAL A 57 11.40 13.39 -28.02
CA VAL A 57 11.08 14.20 -26.84
C VAL A 57 10.42 13.26 -25.82
N VAL A 58 11.10 13.02 -24.70
CA VAL A 58 10.50 12.40 -23.53
C VAL A 58 10.13 13.53 -22.58
N ASP A 59 8.84 13.77 -22.41
CA ASP A 59 8.31 14.75 -21.46
C ASP A 59 8.54 14.23 -20.03
N THR A 60 9.57 14.74 -19.36
CA THR A 60 9.88 14.43 -17.96
C THR A 60 9.28 15.44 -16.98
N GLY A 61 8.35 16.30 -17.41
CA GLY A 61 7.61 17.22 -16.52
C GLY A 61 8.45 18.32 -15.85
N LEU A 62 9.77 18.35 -16.04
CA LEU A 62 10.65 19.42 -15.57
C LEU A 62 10.91 20.43 -16.70
N ARG A 63 10.22 21.58 -16.63
CA ARG A 63 10.49 22.73 -17.51
C ARG A 63 11.88 23.29 -17.23
N LYS A 64 12.90 22.82 -17.95
CA LYS A 64 14.21 23.48 -18.01
C LYS A 64 14.16 24.60 -19.05
N LYS A 65 14.49 25.82 -18.62
CA LYS A 65 14.71 26.97 -19.51
C LYS A 65 15.80 26.61 -20.52
N SER A 66 15.51 26.84 -21.79
CA SER A 66 16.39 26.62 -22.93
C SER A 66 17.69 27.43 -22.79
N THR A 67 18.72 26.82 -22.24
CA THR A 67 20.10 27.23 -22.51
C THR A 67 20.45 26.66 -23.87
N ARG A 68 20.62 27.57 -24.86
CA ARG A 68 21.24 27.32 -26.16
C ARG A 68 22.24 26.16 -26.07
N HIS A 69 21.92 25.05 -26.74
CA HIS A 69 22.90 24.01 -27.07
C HIS A 69 24.05 24.69 -27.84
N LYS A 70 25.12 25.06 -27.14
CA LYS A 70 26.45 25.15 -27.75
C LYS A 70 26.78 23.75 -28.23
N ASN A 71 27.16 23.64 -29.50
CA ASN A 71 27.53 22.39 -30.17
C ASN A 71 28.40 21.51 -29.25
N THR A 72 27.86 20.39 -28.80
CA THR A 72 28.59 19.33 -28.07
C THR A 72 29.58 18.58 -28.97
N GLU A 73 29.80 19.04 -30.20
CA GLU A 73 30.81 18.51 -31.12
C GLU A 73 32.23 18.96 -30.76
N ASP A 74 32.38 20.02 -29.94
CA ASP A 74 33.70 20.53 -29.53
C ASP A 74 34.30 19.79 -28.33
N ALA A 75 33.52 19.01 -27.58
CA ALA A 75 33.98 18.40 -26.33
C ALA A 75 34.80 17.10 -26.50
N GLU A 76 34.76 16.49 -27.69
CA GLU A 76 35.46 15.23 -28.00
C GLU A 76 36.60 15.42 -29.01
N LYS A 77 37.04 16.66 -29.25
CA LYS A 77 38.15 16.96 -30.14
C LYS A 77 39.47 16.48 -29.51
N GLU A 78 40.14 15.58 -30.22
CA GLU A 78 41.45 15.08 -29.82
C GLU A 78 42.51 16.15 -30.01
N TYR A 79 43.39 16.31 -29.03
CA TYR A 79 44.44 17.32 -29.04
C TYR A 79 45.78 16.75 -28.57
N VAL A 80 46.87 17.35 -29.06
CA VAL A 80 48.24 17.04 -28.66
C VAL A 80 48.54 17.82 -27.38
N LEU A 81 49.12 17.15 -26.37
CA LEU A 81 49.45 17.77 -25.08
C LEU A 81 50.83 18.46 -25.08
N ASP A 82 51.67 18.15 -26.06
CA ASP A 82 53.04 18.66 -26.12
C ASP A 82 53.09 20.13 -26.53
N PRO A 83 54.01 20.92 -25.96
CA PRO A 83 54.19 22.32 -26.36
C PRO A 83 54.63 22.40 -27.83
N SER A 84 54.25 23.50 -28.50
CA SER A 84 54.73 23.79 -29.86
C SER A 84 56.26 23.85 -29.88
N PRO A 85 56.93 23.29 -30.91
CA PRO A 85 58.38 23.27 -30.97
C PRO A 85 58.95 24.70 -30.96
N PRO A 86 60.09 24.92 -30.27
CA PRO A 86 60.76 26.23 -30.27
C PRO A 86 61.18 26.61 -31.70
N GLN A 87 61.20 27.92 -31.98
CA GLN A 87 61.67 28.41 -33.27
C GLN A 87 63.13 27.99 -33.50
N LEU A 88 63.43 27.50 -34.71
CA LEU A 88 64.78 27.06 -35.06
C LEU A 88 65.78 28.22 -34.91
N THR A 89 66.87 27.96 -34.20
CA THR A 89 67.96 28.93 -34.03
C THR A 89 68.66 29.18 -35.38
N LEU A 90 69.34 30.32 -35.53
CA LEU A 90 70.07 30.63 -36.76
C LEU A 90 71.11 29.55 -37.10
N ALA A 91 71.79 29.00 -36.09
CA ALA A 91 72.73 27.90 -36.25
C ALA A 91 72.06 26.61 -36.76
N GLN A 92 70.83 26.31 -36.33
CA GLN A 92 70.04 25.18 -36.85
C GLN A 92 69.56 25.42 -38.28
N LYS A 93 69.19 26.66 -38.62
CA LYS A 93 68.80 27.04 -40.00
C LYS A 93 69.97 26.97 -40.98
N LEU A 94 71.19 27.26 -40.52
CA LEU A 94 72.42 27.17 -41.30
C LEU A 94 73.02 25.75 -41.32
N GLY A 95 72.39 24.77 -40.67
CA GLY A 95 72.87 23.39 -40.64
C GLY A 95 74.12 23.15 -39.79
N LEU A 96 74.49 24.11 -38.94
CA LEU A 96 75.64 23.99 -38.02
C LEU A 96 75.30 23.15 -36.77
N VAL A 97 74.00 23.02 -36.46
CA VAL A 97 73.48 22.19 -35.36
C VAL A 97 72.25 21.45 -35.88
N GLU A 98 72.13 20.16 -35.56
CA GLU A 98 70.95 19.38 -35.96
C GLU A 98 69.66 19.99 -35.38
N PRO A 99 68.61 20.18 -36.19
CA PRO A 99 67.32 20.65 -35.71
C PRO A 99 66.65 19.59 -34.81
N PRO A 100 65.85 20.02 -33.82
CA PRO A 100 65.06 19.09 -33.01
C PRO A 100 64.13 18.26 -33.89
N SER A 101 63.84 17.03 -33.46
CA SER A 101 62.92 16.13 -34.19
C SER A 101 61.58 16.81 -34.44
N LEU A 102 61.13 16.78 -35.70
CA LEU A 102 59.86 17.36 -36.11
C LEU A 102 58.68 16.69 -35.38
N PRO A 103 57.64 17.45 -35.01
CA PRO A 103 56.42 16.87 -34.46
C PRO A 103 55.74 15.96 -35.47
N LEU A 104 55.09 14.90 -34.99
CA LEU A 104 54.34 13.96 -35.83
C LEU A 104 53.25 14.67 -36.62
N THR A 105 53.15 14.34 -37.90
CA THR A 105 52.12 14.85 -38.81
C THR A 105 50.73 14.27 -38.47
N ALA A 106 49.68 14.95 -38.92
CA ALA A 106 48.30 14.48 -38.68
C ALA A 106 48.03 13.09 -39.28
N GLU A 107 48.66 12.76 -40.41
CA GLU A 107 48.55 11.45 -41.07
C GLU A 107 49.23 10.33 -40.27
N GLU A 108 50.43 10.60 -39.73
CA GLU A 108 51.14 9.66 -38.86
C GLU A 108 50.35 9.38 -37.59
N TRP A 109 49.75 10.41 -36.99
CA TRP A 109 48.84 10.23 -35.88
C TRP A 109 47.60 9.42 -36.24
N GLY A 110 47.06 9.58 -37.45
CA GLY A 110 45.97 8.74 -37.96
C GLY A 110 46.37 7.26 -38.03
N LYS A 111 47.56 6.97 -38.54
CA LYS A 111 48.12 5.59 -38.60
C LYS A 111 48.33 5.00 -37.21
N ILE A 112 48.87 5.78 -36.27
CA ILE A 112 49.07 5.37 -34.86
C ILE A 112 47.72 5.07 -34.20
N LYS A 113 46.73 5.95 -34.38
CA LYS A 113 45.38 5.76 -33.86
C LYS A 113 44.73 4.50 -34.43
N GLN A 114 44.83 4.27 -35.73
CA GLN A 114 44.28 3.09 -36.38
C GLN A 114 44.90 1.80 -35.83
N ARG A 115 46.22 1.78 -35.62
CA ARG A 115 46.92 0.66 -34.97
C ARG A 115 46.40 0.43 -33.54
N SER A 116 46.24 1.50 -32.75
CA SER A 116 45.74 1.40 -31.37
C SER A 116 44.31 0.86 -31.30
N ILE A 117 43.44 1.25 -32.26
CA ILE A 117 42.09 0.71 -32.40
C ILE A 117 42.13 -0.79 -32.76
N GLN A 118 43.01 -1.20 -33.68
CA GLN A 118 43.16 -2.60 -34.07
C GLN A 118 43.62 -3.49 -32.92
N HIS A 119 44.52 -3.00 -32.06
CA HIS A 119 44.94 -3.73 -30.86
C HIS A 119 43.89 -3.69 -29.74
N GLY A 120 42.90 -2.81 -29.83
CA GLY A 120 41.86 -2.68 -28.81
C GLY A 120 42.39 -2.05 -27.51
N ASP A 121 43.38 -1.18 -27.60
CA ASP A 121 44.05 -0.56 -26.43
C ASP A 121 43.06 0.14 -25.49
N SER A 122 42.03 0.79 -26.06
CA SER A 122 40.99 1.50 -25.30
C SER A 122 39.97 0.59 -24.62
N MET A 123 40.00 -0.73 -24.90
CA MET A 123 39.17 -1.73 -24.22
C MET A 123 39.87 -2.29 -22.97
N GLN A 124 41.20 -2.20 -22.92
CA GLN A 124 41.99 -2.64 -21.78
C GLN A 124 41.94 -1.60 -20.65
N PRO A 125 42.06 -2.01 -19.39
CA PRO A 125 42.17 -1.05 -18.28
C PRO A 125 43.50 -0.27 -18.35
N CYS A 126 43.55 0.88 -17.69
CA CYS A 126 44.77 1.67 -17.59
C CYS A 126 45.92 0.84 -17.03
N ALA A 127 47.07 0.80 -17.69
CA ALA A 127 48.18 -0.05 -17.25
C ALA A 127 48.87 0.43 -15.96
N ILE A 128 48.60 1.66 -15.50
CA ILE A 128 49.13 2.20 -14.23
C ILE A 128 48.18 1.88 -13.06
N CYS A 129 46.91 2.29 -13.13
CA CYS A 129 45.96 2.13 -12.02
C CYS A 129 45.01 0.93 -12.14
N ARG A 130 45.00 0.24 -13.29
CA ARG A 130 44.14 -0.92 -13.60
C ARG A 130 42.63 -0.65 -13.62
N GLU A 131 42.21 0.61 -13.71
CA GLU A 131 40.81 0.99 -13.82
C GLU A 131 40.36 1.15 -15.29
N GLU A 132 39.06 0.97 -15.57
CA GLU A 132 38.47 1.21 -16.89
C GLU A 132 38.34 2.71 -17.18
N PHE A 133 38.58 3.12 -18.43
CA PHE A 133 38.64 4.53 -18.82
C PHE A 133 37.35 5.36 -18.59
N ALA A 134 36.20 4.69 -18.52
CA ALA A 134 34.89 5.32 -18.28
C ALA A 134 34.67 6.57 -19.15
N LEU A 135 34.56 7.77 -18.58
CA LEU A 135 34.39 9.04 -19.30
C LEU A 135 35.65 9.91 -19.32
N GLN A 136 36.76 9.43 -18.76
CA GLN A 136 37.96 10.24 -18.58
C GLN A 136 38.82 10.25 -19.85
N PRO A 137 39.62 11.31 -20.07
CA PRO A 137 40.55 11.38 -21.18
C PRO A 137 41.69 10.36 -21.03
N GLN A 138 42.00 9.67 -22.13
CA GLN A 138 43.06 8.66 -22.19
C GLN A 138 44.18 9.11 -23.13
N VAL A 139 45.40 8.65 -22.86
CA VAL A 139 46.57 8.77 -23.72
C VAL A 139 47.08 7.35 -23.95
N HIS A 140 46.84 6.82 -25.15
CA HIS A 140 47.15 5.43 -25.52
C HIS A 140 46.53 4.41 -24.52
N LEU A 141 47.34 3.79 -23.65
CA LEU A 141 46.94 2.78 -22.65
C LEU A 141 46.82 3.33 -21.22
N PHE A 142 46.86 4.66 -21.04
CA PHE A 142 46.90 5.29 -19.72
C PHE A 142 45.86 6.41 -19.60
N PHE A 143 45.40 6.69 -18.38
CA PHE A 143 44.69 7.94 -18.14
C PHE A 143 45.67 9.10 -18.30
N GLN A 144 45.18 10.22 -18.83
CA GLN A 144 45.96 11.46 -18.87
C GLN A 144 46.49 11.85 -17.49
N ALA A 145 45.68 11.67 -16.43
CA ALA A 145 46.07 11.96 -15.06
C ALA A 145 47.16 11.00 -14.55
N CYS A 146 47.04 9.70 -14.83
CA CYS A 146 48.03 8.71 -14.42
C CYS A 146 49.38 8.92 -15.11
N LEU A 147 49.38 9.24 -16.41
CA LEU A 147 50.60 9.56 -17.13
C LEU A 147 51.29 10.80 -16.54
N LYS A 148 50.54 11.88 -16.32
CA LYS A 148 51.07 13.11 -15.70
C LYS A 148 51.62 12.88 -14.29
N ALA A 149 50.94 12.04 -13.49
CA ALA A 149 51.41 11.68 -12.16
C ALA A 149 52.73 10.89 -12.22
N PHE A 150 52.85 9.96 -13.18
CA PHE A 150 54.08 9.20 -13.41
C PHE A 150 55.25 10.10 -13.85
N GLU A 151 55.02 11.04 -14.78
CA GLU A 151 56.03 12.00 -15.22
C GLU A 151 56.48 12.91 -14.08
N LYS A 152 55.54 13.35 -13.22
CA LYS A 152 55.86 14.13 -12.02
C LYS A 152 56.69 13.33 -11.02
N PHE A 153 56.41 12.04 -10.83
CA PHE A 153 57.13 11.17 -9.92
C PHE A 153 58.55 10.86 -10.40
N THR A 154 58.71 10.58 -11.70
CA THR A 154 60.01 10.26 -12.30
C THR A 154 60.87 11.50 -12.59
N GLY A 155 60.26 12.69 -12.60
CA GLY A 155 60.93 13.96 -12.91
C GLY A 155 61.38 14.08 -14.37
N LYS A 156 61.01 13.12 -15.22
CA LYS A 156 61.39 13.05 -16.64
C LYS A 156 60.21 12.58 -17.48
N LYS A 157 60.10 13.12 -18.69
CA LYS A 157 59.07 12.73 -19.67
C LYS A 157 59.44 11.39 -20.33
N SER A 158 59.18 10.28 -19.63
CA SER A 158 59.47 8.92 -20.07
C SER A 158 58.22 8.03 -20.09
N GLY A 159 58.12 7.13 -21.08
CA GLY A 159 56.98 6.23 -21.20
C GLY A 159 56.95 5.15 -20.09
N PRO A 160 55.83 4.93 -19.38
CA PRO A 160 55.77 3.93 -18.30
C PRO A 160 56.10 2.49 -18.72
N MET A 161 55.72 2.10 -19.95
CA MET A 161 56.00 0.75 -20.49
C MET A 161 57.33 0.67 -21.23
N CYS A 162 57.63 1.63 -22.10
CA CYS A 162 58.75 1.54 -23.03
C CYS A 162 59.99 2.30 -22.57
N ARG A 163 59.91 3.10 -21.49
CA ARG A 163 60.96 3.98 -20.94
C ARG A 163 61.57 4.96 -21.95
N LYS A 164 61.01 5.06 -23.16
CA LYS A 164 61.47 5.96 -24.21
C LYS A 164 61.22 7.39 -23.79
N GLU A 165 62.25 8.22 -23.89
CA GLU A 165 62.17 9.65 -23.65
C GLU A 165 61.68 10.39 -24.90
N GLN A 166 61.20 11.63 -24.72
CA GLN A 166 60.83 12.53 -25.83
C GLN A 166 59.74 11.98 -26.77
N TYR A 167 58.76 11.28 -26.22
CA TYR A 167 57.57 10.86 -26.96
C TYR A 167 56.55 11.99 -27.07
N HIS A 168 55.74 11.93 -28.13
CA HIS A 168 54.61 12.83 -28.29
C HIS A 168 53.34 12.24 -27.68
N THR A 169 52.49 13.08 -27.10
CA THR A 169 51.27 12.69 -26.39
C THR A 169 50.03 13.31 -27.02
N ARG A 170 49.06 12.46 -27.35
CA ARG A 170 47.74 12.86 -27.86
C ARG A 170 46.65 12.30 -26.96
N VAL A 171 45.72 13.17 -26.56
CA VAL A 171 44.51 12.75 -25.84
C VAL A 171 43.52 12.17 -26.84
N ILE A 172 43.02 10.99 -26.52
CA ILE A 172 42.05 10.20 -27.29
C ILE A 172 40.80 10.01 -26.41
N HIS A 173 39.62 9.92 -27.02
CA HIS A 173 38.34 9.68 -26.32
C HIS A 173 37.66 8.36 -26.71
N ASP A 174 38.36 7.46 -27.39
CA ASP A 174 37.85 6.16 -27.84
C ASP A 174 37.34 5.30 -26.67
N GLY A 175 38.05 5.27 -25.53
CA GLY A 175 37.58 4.59 -24.30
C GLY A 175 36.25 5.15 -23.79
N ALA A 176 36.08 6.48 -23.84
CA ALA A 176 34.83 7.13 -23.47
C ALA A 176 33.68 6.82 -24.43
N ARG A 177 33.96 6.76 -25.74
CA ARG A 177 32.99 6.34 -26.75
C ARG A 177 32.54 4.89 -26.53
N LEU A 178 33.48 3.98 -26.28
CA LEU A 178 33.21 2.58 -25.99
C LEU A 178 32.39 2.41 -24.71
N PHE A 179 32.72 3.15 -23.65
CA PHE A 179 31.95 3.15 -22.41
C PHE A 179 30.51 3.65 -22.60
N LYS A 180 30.30 4.73 -23.37
CA LYS A 180 28.96 5.21 -23.72
C LYS A 180 28.15 4.13 -24.46
N ILE A 181 28.76 3.41 -25.38
CA ILE A 181 28.12 2.28 -26.08
C ILE A 181 27.75 1.17 -25.10
N LYS A 182 28.66 0.76 -24.20
CA LYS A 182 28.38 -0.24 -23.16
C LYS A 182 27.18 0.18 -22.29
N CYS A 183 27.16 1.44 -21.85
CA CYS A 183 26.05 2.00 -21.06
C CYS A 183 24.73 1.99 -21.83
N ALA A 184 24.74 2.41 -23.09
CA ALA A 184 23.56 2.38 -23.96
C ALA A 184 23.01 0.95 -24.11
N ILE A 185 23.89 -0.04 -24.34
CA ILE A 185 23.49 -1.45 -24.44
C ILE A 185 22.85 -1.93 -23.13
N ARG A 186 23.43 -1.60 -21.97
CA ARG A 186 22.88 -1.98 -20.65
C ARG A 186 21.49 -1.39 -20.43
N ILE A 187 21.30 -0.10 -20.73
CA ILE A 187 20.00 0.57 -20.62
C ILE A 187 18.98 -0.11 -21.54
N GLN A 188 19.35 -0.30 -22.81
CA GLN A 188 18.45 -0.91 -23.78
C GLN A 188 18.09 -2.36 -23.41
N ALA A 189 19.06 -3.17 -22.95
CA ALA A 189 18.81 -4.54 -22.49
C ALA A 189 17.87 -4.56 -21.27
N SER A 190 18.06 -3.64 -20.33
CA SER A 190 17.22 -3.51 -19.14
C SER A 190 15.78 -3.15 -19.52
N TRP A 191 15.61 -2.21 -20.45
CA TRP A 191 14.31 -1.79 -20.98
C TRP A 191 13.60 -2.91 -21.75
N ARG A 192 14.31 -3.57 -22.67
CA ARG A 192 13.78 -4.74 -23.42
C ARG A 192 13.32 -5.82 -22.44
N GLY A 193 14.12 -6.12 -21.42
CA GLY A 193 13.76 -7.06 -20.36
C GLY A 193 12.53 -6.63 -19.55
N TYR A 194 12.41 -5.34 -19.22
CA TYR A 194 11.24 -4.79 -18.53
C TYR A 194 9.96 -4.98 -19.35
N ILE A 195 9.98 -4.64 -20.64
CA ILE A 195 8.83 -4.81 -21.55
C ILE A 195 8.41 -6.28 -21.57
N VAL A 196 9.35 -7.20 -21.82
CA VAL A 196 9.05 -8.64 -21.91
C VAL A 196 8.47 -9.15 -20.59
N ARG A 197 9.01 -8.76 -19.44
CA ARG A 197 8.46 -9.15 -18.13
C ARG A 197 7.04 -8.60 -17.91
N LYS A 198 6.76 -7.36 -18.32
CA LYS A 198 5.42 -6.77 -18.23
C LYS A 198 4.42 -7.56 -19.09
N TRP A 199 4.81 -7.91 -20.31
CA TRP A 199 3.99 -8.72 -21.23
C TRP A 199 3.78 -10.13 -20.68
N TYR A 200 4.84 -10.77 -20.18
CA TYR A 200 4.80 -12.12 -19.61
C TYR A 200 3.91 -12.21 -18.37
N LYS A 201 3.91 -11.18 -17.50
CA LYS A 201 2.98 -11.11 -16.36
C LYS A 201 1.52 -11.12 -16.82
N ASN A 202 1.19 -10.40 -17.89
CA ASN A 202 -0.16 -10.41 -18.45
C ASN A 202 -0.48 -11.77 -19.08
N LEU A 203 0.45 -12.36 -19.82
CA LEU A 203 0.30 -13.69 -20.41
C LEU A 203 0.03 -14.76 -19.34
N ARG A 204 0.77 -14.73 -18.22
CA ARG A 204 0.59 -15.66 -17.09
C ARG A 204 -0.79 -15.52 -16.43
N ARG A 205 -1.45 -14.36 -16.54
CA ARG A 205 -2.80 -14.13 -16.02
C ARG A 205 -3.90 -14.63 -16.96
N THR A 206 -3.62 -14.77 -18.26
CA THR A 206 -4.64 -15.12 -19.26
C THR A 206 -4.49 -16.55 -19.78
N VAL A 207 -3.26 -17.05 -19.89
CA VAL A 207 -2.97 -18.36 -20.48
C VAL A 207 -2.62 -19.37 -19.38
N PRO A 208 -3.32 -20.52 -19.32
CA PRO A 208 -3.02 -21.56 -18.34
C PRO A 208 -1.64 -22.18 -18.61
N PRO A 209 -0.79 -22.37 -17.58
CA PRO A 209 0.48 -23.07 -17.72
C PRO A 209 0.32 -24.53 -18.18
N LYS A 210 1.35 -25.07 -18.83
CA LYS A 210 1.38 -26.49 -19.24
C LYS A 210 1.64 -27.43 -18.05
N ASP A 211 2.47 -27.00 -17.11
CA ASP A 211 2.83 -27.79 -15.92
C ASP A 211 1.62 -28.00 -15.01
N SER A 212 1.39 -29.25 -14.58
CA SER A 212 0.20 -29.64 -13.82
C SER A 212 0.04 -28.88 -12.50
N LYS A 213 1.13 -28.69 -11.74
CA LYS A 213 1.12 -27.97 -10.45
C LYS A 213 0.79 -26.49 -10.62
N LEU A 214 1.43 -25.82 -11.58
CA LEU A 214 1.21 -24.40 -11.85
C LEU A 214 -0.18 -24.16 -12.47
N ARG A 215 -0.66 -25.12 -13.28
CA ARG A 215 -2.01 -25.10 -13.83
C ARG A 215 -3.06 -25.18 -12.74
N LYS A 216 -2.87 -26.02 -11.71
CA LYS A 216 -3.78 -26.09 -10.55
C LYS A 216 -3.87 -24.73 -9.84
N GLN A 217 -2.71 -24.14 -9.51
CA GLN A 217 -2.65 -22.81 -8.87
C GLN A 217 -3.30 -21.72 -9.72
N PHE A 218 -3.07 -21.73 -11.04
CA PHE A 218 -3.70 -20.78 -11.96
C PHE A 218 -5.23 -20.83 -11.89
N PHE A 219 -5.81 -22.04 -11.93
CA PHE A 219 -7.27 -22.18 -11.86
C PHE A 219 -7.82 -21.86 -10.47
N GLU A 220 -7.09 -22.20 -9.41
CA GLU A 220 -7.45 -21.84 -8.03
C GLU A 220 -7.54 -20.32 -7.87
N GLU A 221 -6.52 -19.57 -8.30
CA GLU A 221 -6.54 -18.10 -8.30
C GLU A 221 -7.70 -17.54 -9.13
N LYS A 222 -8.02 -18.15 -10.28
CA LYS A 222 -9.15 -17.73 -11.12
C LYS A 222 -10.50 -17.96 -10.47
N VAL A 223 -10.70 -19.11 -9.84
CA VAL A 223 -11.92 -19.41 -9.10
C VAL A 223 -12.08 -18.45 -7.93
N GLN A 224 -10.99 -18.16 -7.20
CA GLN A 224 -11.01 -17.17 -6.13
C GLN A 224 -11.39 -15.79 -6.64
N GLN A 225 -10.83 -15.36 -7.78
CA GLN A 225 -11.16 -14.07 -8.38
C GLN A 225 -12.65 -13.98 -8.77
N ILE A 226 -13.21 -15.04 -9.34
CA ILE A 226 -14.64 -15.11 -9.70
C ILE A 226 -15.50 -15.12 -8.44
N SER A 227 -15.15 -15.92 -7.44
CA SER A 227 -15.87 -16.00 -6.16
C SER A 227 -15.89 -14.65 -5.46
N ASN A 228 -14.74 -13.96 -5.38
CA ASN A 228 -14.67 -12.63 -4.78
C ASN A 228 -15.51 -11.63 -5.57
N ARG A 229 -15.48 -11.66 -6.91
CA ARG A 229 -16.32 -10.80 -7.74
C ARG A 229 -17.81 -11.07 -7.50
N LEU A 230 -18.20 -12.33 -7.36
CA LEU A 230 -19.58 -12.73 -7.06
C LEU A 230 -19.98 -12.22 -5.67
N LEU A 231 -19.17 -12.46 -4.65
CA LEU A 231 -19.41 -11.97 -3.29
C LEU A 231 -19.50 -10.44 -3.25
N SER A 232 -18.64 -9.72 -3.98
CA SER A 232 -18.72 -8.26 -4.10
C SER A 232 -19.92 -7.75 -4.89
N SER A 233 -20.54 -8.60 -5.72
CA SER A 233 -21.80 -8.25 -6.41
C SER A 233 -23.05 -8.55 -5.57
N TYR A 234 -22.92 -9.37 -4.52
CA TYR A 234 -23.98 -9.53 -3.53
C TYR A 234 -23.95 -8.33 -2.59
N ASP A 235 -24.85 -7.39 -2.83
CA ASP A 235 -25.17 -6.36 -1.86
C ASP A 235 -26.11 -6.96 -0.82
N ILE A 236 -25.55 -7.40 0.31
CA ILE A 236 -26.37 -7.76 1.47
C ILE A 236 -26.61 -6.43 2.18
N ASN A 237 -27.76 -5.81 1.95
CA ASN A 237 -28.14 -4.56 2.59
C ASN A 237 -28.42 -4.78 4.09
N LEU A 238 -27.36 -5.07 4.83
CA LEU A 238 -27.41 -5.31 6.27
C LEU A 238 -27.87 -4.06 7.00
N ASP A 239 -27.54 -2.89 6.48
CA ASP A 239 -27.94 -1.61 7.06
C ASP A 239 -29.47 -1.42 7.00
N GLU A 240 -30.12 -1.82 5.89
CA GLU A 240 -31.58 -1.84 5.79
C GLU A 240 -32.21 -2.81 6.79
N PHE A 241 -31.67 -4.02 6.93
CA PHE A 241 -32.14 -5.00 7.92
C PHE A 241 -31.98 -4.48 9.36
N PHE A 242 -30.83 -3.90 9.73
CA PHE A 242 -30.63 -3.34 11.06
C PHE A 242 -31.54 -2.13 11.30
N SER A 243 -31.78 -1.30 10.28
CA SER A 243 -32.72 -0.18 10.39
C SER A 243 -34.16 -0.64 10.61
N GLU A 244 -34.56 -1.78 10.03
CA GLU A 244 -35.87 -2.39 10.25
C GLU A 244 -36.01 -2.92 11.69
N VAL A 245 -34.97 -3.59 12.19
CA VAL A 245 -34.92 -4.08 13.58
C VAL A 245 -35.00 -2.91 14.57
N ASP A 246 -34.20 -1.86 14.36
CA ASP A 246 -34.21 -0.67 15.23
C ASP A 246 -35.57 0.03 15.19
N SER A 247 -36.20 0.12 14.02
CA SER A 247 -37.55 0.68 13.86
C SER A 247 -38.58 -0.15 14.64
N SER A 248 -38.49 -1.48 14.59
CA SER A 248 -39.37 -2.37 15.35
C SER A 248 -39.18 -2.23 16.86
N ILE A 249 -37.94 -2.06 17.33
CA ILE A 249 -37.63 -1.85 18.75
C ILE A 249 -38.14 -0.49 19.22
N ALA A 250 -37.93 0.56 18.42
CA ALA A 250 -38.42 1.91 18.71
C ALA A 250 -39.95 1.92 18.84
N ALA A 251 -40.66 1.33 17.89
CA ALA A 251 -42.12 1.20 17.95
C ALA A 251 -42.59 0.46 19.20
N SER A 252 -41.88 -0.60 19.61
CA SER A 252 -42.19 -1.32 20.84
C SER A 252 -42.00 -0.44 22.09
N ARG A 253 -40.89 0.31 22.15
CA ARG A 253 -40.60 1.23 23.27
C ARG A 253 -41.62 2.36 23.38
N ASP A 254 -42.07 2.91 22.26
CA ASP A 254 -43.09 3.95 22.25
C ASP A 254 -44.42 3.47 22.86
N VAL A 255 -44.82 2.23 22.57
CA VAL A 255 -46.01 1.61 23.19
C VAL A 255 -45.85 1.48 24.70
N PHE A 256 -44.67 1.07 25.18
CA PHE A 256 -44.41 0.99 26.63
C PHE A 256 -44.42 2.37 27.30
N GLN A 257 -43.80 3.39 26.68
CA GLN A 257 -43.79 4.75 27.21
C GLN A 257 -45.20 5.38 27.27
N GLN A 258 -46.05 5.12 26.28
CA GLN A 258 -47.45 5.58 26.30
C GLN A 258 -48.26 4.94 27.45
N LEU A 259 -47.88 3.74 27.88
CA LEU A 259 -48.48 3.07 29.03
C LEU A 259 -47.96 3.67 30.35
N GLU A 260 -46.66 3.97 30.43
CA GLU A 260 -45.99 4.53 31.61
C GLU A 260 -46.34 6.01 31.86
N GLY A 261 -46.55 6.81 30.80
CA GLY A 261 -46.88 8.24 30.90
C GLY A 261 -48.26 8.55 31.52
N LYS A 262 -49.11 7.54 31.71
CA LYS A 262 -50.36 7.69 32.49
C LYS A 262 -50.04 7.49 33.97
N GLN A 263 -49.50 8.52 34.63
CA GLN A 263 -49.40 8.54 36.09
C GLN A 263 -50.81 8.41 36.69
N ILE A 264 -51.08 7.25 37.29
CA ILE A 264 -52.34 7.00 37.98
C ILE A 264 -52.33 7.83 39.27
N LEU A 265 -53.18 8.86 39.34
CA LEU A 265 -53.49 9.54 40.59
C LEU A 265 -54.29 8.57 41.47
N ILE A 266 -53.68 8.07 42.54
CA ILE A 266 -54.31 7.11 43.45
C ILE A 266 -55.15 7.89 44.47
N SER A 267 -56.46 7.62 44.54
CA SER A 267 -57.35 8.23 45.55
C SER A 267 -57.14 7.61 46.93
N GLU A 268 -57.61 8.27 47.99
CA GLU A 268 -57.57 7.72 49.36
C GLU A 268 -58.30 6.37 49.47
N THR A 269 -59.44 6.22 48.79
CA THR A 269 -60.20 4.96 48.74
C THR A 269 -59.48 3.81 48.02
N ASP A 270 -58.51 4.12 47.15
CA ASP A 270 -57.69 3.11 46.49
C ASP A 270 -56.49 2.72 47.35
N TRP A 271 -55.93 3.63 48.15
CA TRP A 271 -54.92 3.31 49.16
C TRP A 271 -55.42 2.33 50.22
N GLU A 272 -56.68 2.46 50.65
CA GLU A 272 -57.31 1.52 51.59
C GLU A 272 -57.40 0.09 51.00
N LYS A 273 -57.75 -0.04 49.71
CA LYS A 273 -57.78 -1.34 49.01
C LYS A 273 -56.37 -1.92 48.88
N ILE A 274 -55.38 -1.10 48.52
CA ILE A 274 -53.98 -1.50 48.40
C ILE A 274 -53.44 -1.97 49.74
N GLN A 275 -53.80 -1.30 50.84
CA GLN A 275 -53.43 -1.68 52.19
C GLN A 275 -54.07 -3.02 52.59
N MET A 276 -55.36 -3.20 52.33
CA MET A 276 -56.04 -4.49 52.56
C MET A 276 -55.44 -5.63 51.74
N GLN A 277 -55.00 -5.36 50.52
CA GLN A 277 -54.31 -6.34 49.66
C GLN A 277 -52.93 -6.69 50.21
N ALA A 278 -52.16 -5.71 50.68
CA ALA A 278 -50.84 -5.94 51.29
C ALA A 278 -50.95 -6.82 52.55
N PHE A 279 -51.96 -6.59 53.40
CA PHE A 279 -52.20 -7.44 54.58
C PHE A 279 -52.55 -8.88 54.22
N ARG A 280 -53.27 -9.11 53.12
CA ARG A 280 -53.60 -10.47 52.64
C ARG A 280 -52.40 -11.24 52.08
N GLN A 281 -51.33 -10.54 51.69
CA GLN A 281 -50.11 -11.17 51.17
C GLN A 281 -49.19 -11.70 52.28
N GLU A 282 -49.54 -11.48 53.56
CA GLU A 282 -48.80 -12.01 54.73
C GLU A 282 -47.30 -11.67 54.74
N ILE A 283 -46.92 -10.51 54.17
CA ILE A 283 -45.54 -10.03 54.15
C ILE A 283 -45.26 -9.33 55.47
N PHE A 284 -44.59 -10.03 56.40
CA PHE A 284 -44.23 -9.50 57.71
C PHE A 284 -42.79 -9.00 57.81
N ASP A 285 -41.95 -9.29 56.81
CA ASP A 285 -40.54 -8.90 56.78
C ASP A 285 -40.26 -7.90 55.64
N CYS A 286 -39.35 -6.96 55.88
CA CYS A 286 -38.89 -6.03 54.86
C CYS A 286 -38.00 -6.77 53.84
N PRO A 287 -38.35 -6.80 52.55
CA PRO A 287 -37.58 -7.56 51.55
C PRO A 287 -36.17 -7.00 51.26
N ILE A 288 -35.87 -5.76 51.66
CA ILE A 288 -34.55 -5.14 51.43
C ILE A 288 -33.56 -5.58 52.52
N CYS A 289 -33.99 -5.58 53.79
CA CYS A 289 -33.10 -5.86 54.93
C CYS A 289 -33.43 -7.17 55.65
N ILE A 290 -34.50 -7.86 55.25
CA ILE A 290 -34.92 -9.18 55.72
C ILE A 290 -35.22 -9.17 57.24
N LEU A 291 -35.79 -8.06 57.74
CA LEU A 291 -36.15 -7.85 59.14
C LEU A 291 -37.66 -7.57 59.29
N PRO A 292 -38.30 -7.94 60.43
CA PRO A 292 -39.73 -7.72 60.64
C PRO A 292 -40.17 -6.26 60.50
N LEU A 293 -41.31 -6.05 59.85
CA LEU A 293 -41.95 -4.74 59.62
C LEU A 293 -42.74 -4.25 60.84
N SER A 294 -43.20 -5.16 61.71
CA SER A 294 -43.86 -4.82 62.97
C SER A 294 -42.89 -4.93 64.16
N PRO A 295 -42.96 -4.02 65.15
CA PRO A 295 -42.28 -4.22 66.43
C PRO A 295 -43.07 -5.28 67.21
N THR A 296 -42.82 -6.57 66.95
CA THR A 296 -43.35 -7.63 67.81
C THR A 296 -42.77 -7.48 69.21
N VAL A 297 -43.62 -7.05 70.14
CA VAL A 297 -43.39 -7.15 71.57
C VAL A 297 -43.30 -8.64 71.92
N HIS A 298 -42.08 -9.14 72.15
CA HIS A 298 -41.90 -10.34 72.96
C HIS A 298 -40.77 -10.16 73.99
N PRO A 299 -40.91 -10.79 75.17
CA PRO A 299 -40.20 -10.41 76.38
C PRO A 299 -38.88 -11.15 76.54
N ALA A 300 -37.94 -10.49 77.23
CA ALA A 300 -36.71 -11.03 77.83
C ALA A 300 -35.69 -11.65 76.86
N HIS A 301 -34.55 -10.97 76.67
CA HIS A 301 -33.30 -11.32 77.38
C HIS A 301 -32.18 -10.34 77.00
N LEU A 302 -31.70 -9.63 78.02
CA LEU A 302 -30.32 -9.15 78.23
C LEU A 302 -29.62 -8.43 77.05
N SER A 303 -29.63 -7.09 77.09
CA SER A 303 -28.39 -6.31 77.23
C SER A 303 -28.68 -4.81 77.41
N SER A 304 -28.01 -4.26 78.41
CA SER A 304 -28.00 -2.87 78.84
C SER A 304 -27.44 -1.92 77.79
N GLY A 305 -28.15 -0.84 77.49
CA GLY A 305 -27.60 0.29 76.73
C GLY A 305 -28.68 1.22 76.20
N ASN A 306 -28.80 2.40 76.81
CA ASN A 306 -29.62 3.53 76.36
C ASN A 306 -29.51 3.78 74.85
N SER A 307 -30.61 3.68 74.11
CA SER A 307 -31.02 4.64 73.07
C SER A 307 -32.33 4.18 72.42
N ASP A 308 -33.35 5.02 72.57
CA ASP A 308 -34.59 5.13 71.80
C ASP A 308 -35.06 3.93 70.96
N GLN A 309 -36.21 3.38 71.39
CA GLN A 309 -37.16 2.63 70.57
C GLN A 309 -37.55 3.45 69.33
N PHE A 310 -36.75 3.40 68.28
CA PHE A 310 -37.17 3.87 66.97
C PHE A 310 -38.14 2.86 66.37
N SER A 311 -39.44 3.13 66.51
CA SER A 311 -40.46 2.56 65.64
C SER A 311 -40.03 2.81 64.19
N ARG A 312 -39.48 1.80 63.52
CA ARG A 312 -39.11 1.93 62.10
C ARG A 312 -40.40 2.07 61.31
N GLN A 313 -40.65 3.28 60.82
CA GLN A 313 -41.87 3.57 60.07
C GLN A 313 -41.94 2.68 58.83
N VAL A 314 -43.12 2.11 58.56
CA VAL A 314 -43.35 1.23 57.42
C VAL A 314 -43.95 2.04 56.28
N VAL A 315 -43.50 1.76 55.05
CA VAL A 315 -43.98 2.40 53.83
C VAL A 315 -44.67 1.36 52.98
N LEU A 316 -45.88 1.69 52.53
CA LEU A 316 -46.64 0.94 51.55
C LEU A 316 -46.48 1.59 50.18
N LEU A 317 -46.12 0.78 49.20
CA LEU A 317 -46.06 1.21 47.80
C LEU A 317 -47.39 0.95 47.09
N SER A 318 -47.67 1.70 46.03
CA SER A 318 -48.85 1.52 45.18
C SER A 318 -48.94 0.13 44.52
N CYS A 319 -47.83 -0.61 44.45
CA CYS A 319 -47.77 -2.00 44.01
C CYS A 319 -48.07 -3.02 45.12
N SER A 320 -48.63 -2.58 46.25
CA SER A 320 -48.96 -3.38 47.45
C SER A 320 -47.75 -3.96 48.20
N HIS A 321 -46.53 -3.55 47.90
CA HIS A 321 -45.32 -4.00 48.61
C HIS A 321 -44.98 -3.10 49.81
N LEU A 322 -44.50 -3.71 50.89
CA LEU A 322 -44.17 -3.04 52.16
C LEU A 322 -42.66 -3.07 52.43
N PHE A 323 -42.13 -1.94 52.91
CA PHE A 323 -40.71 -1.79 53.27
C PHE A 323 -40.55 -0.93 54.52
N HIS A 324 -39.43 -1.05 55.24
CA HIS A 324 -39.05 0.00 56.18
C HIS A 324 -38.74 1.28 55.40
N HIS A 325 -39.23 2.42 55.89
CA HIS A 325 -38.93 3.73 55.33
C HIS A 325 -37.42 3.96 55.08
N PRO A 326 -36.51 3.72 56.05
CA PRO A 326 -35.08 3.92 55.83
C PRO A 326 -34.49 2.98 54.77
N CYS A 327 -34.99 1.74 54.64
CA CYS A 327 -34.49 0.79 53.65
C CYS A 327 -34.91 1.19 52.24
N LEU A 328 -36.15 1.63 52.06
CA LEU A 328 -36.64 2.13 50.79
C LEU A 328 -35.93 3.45 50.42
N GLN A 329 -35.75 4.35 51.38
CA GLN A 329 -35.05 5.62 51.15
C GLN A 329 -33.60 5.40 50.69
N ALA A 330 -32.85 4.50 51.35
CA ALA A 330 -31.50 4.16 50.91
C ALA A 330 -31.51 3.60 49.48
N PHE A 331 -32.46 2.72 49.15
CA PHE A 331 -32.59 2.17 47.80
C PHE A 331 -32.88 3.27 46.74
N GLU A 332 -33.73 4.24 47.08
CA GLU A 332 -34.03 5.40 46.23
C GLU A 332 -32.77 6.25 46.00
N GLU A 333 -31.97 6.51 47.05
CA GLU A 333 -30.73 7.30 46.97
C GLU A 333 -29.64 6.63 46.12
N PHE A 334 -29.58 5.29 46.10
CA PHE A 334 -28.66 4.54 45.24
C PHE A 334 -29.14 4.43 43.77
N SER A 335 -30.41 4.74 43.49
CA SER A 335 -30.99 4.64 42.15
C SER A 335 -30.77 5.93 41.36
N LEU A 336 -29.97 5.88 40.30
CA LEU A 336 -29.60 7.05 39.47
C LEU A 336 -30.74 7.57 38.54
N GLY A 337 -31.97 7.07 38.67
CA GLY A 337 -33.09 7.42 37.80
C GLY A 337 -34.02 8.47 38.40
N GLU A 338 -34.61 9.35 37.56
CA GLU A 338 -35.58 10.37 37.98
C GLU A 338 -36.90 9.78 38.52
N GLN A 339 -37.19 8.51 38.21
CA GLN A 339 -38.37 7.77 38.68
C GLN A 339 -37.94 6.50 39.41
N HIS A 340 -38.44 6.32 40.64
CA HIS A 340 -38.14 5.16 41.47
C HIS A 340 -39.01 3.96 41.10
N VAL A 341 -38.39 2.78 41.04
CA VAL A 341 -39.03 1.50 40.73
C VAL A 341 -38.99 0.58 41.94
N CYS A 342 -40.04 -0.21 42.14
CA CYS A 342 -40.14 -1.08 43.32
C CYS A 342 -39.02 -2.13 43.30
N PRO A 343 -38.30 -2.35 44.41
CA PRO A 343 -37.25 -3.36 44.48
C PRO A 343 -37.71 -4.79 44.14
N LEU A 344 -39.00 -5.10 44.38
CA LEU A 344 -39.58 -6.42 44.15
C LEU A 344 -40.12 -6.61 42.73
N CYS A 345 -41.06 -5.77 42.32
CA CYS A 345 -41.77 -5.95 41.05
C CYS A 345 -41.28 -5.03 39.92
N ARG A 346 -40.32 -4.14 40.21
CA ARG A 346 -39.76 -3.13 39.28
C ARG A 346 -40.79 -2.18 38.67
N SER A 347 -42.02 -2.19 39.17
CA SER A 347 -43.07 -1.24 38.78
C SER A 347 -42.80 0.12 39.39
N TYR A 348 -43.11 1.19 38.66
CA TYR A 348 -43.17 2.54 39.22
C TYR A 348 -44.17 2.58 40.38
N TYR A 349 -43.86 3.37 41.39
CA TYR A 349 -44.70 3.43 42.58
C TYR A 349 -44.90 4.85 43.10
N GLN A 350 -46.06 5.04 43.73
CA GLN A 350 -46.26 6.08 44.74
C GLN A 350 -46.05 5.45 46.11
N LYS A 351 -45.58 6.22 47.08
CA LYS A 351 -45.31 5.74 48.45
C LYS A 351 -46.23 6.41 49.45
N ASN A 352 -46.83 5.61 50.33
CA ASN A 352 -47.62 6.08 51.45
C ASN A 352 -46.98 5.60 52.75
N ILE A 353 -46.69 6.54 53.65
CA ILE A 353 -46.03 6.25 54.92
C ILE A 353 -47.12 5.89 55.94
N LEU A 354 -47.13 4.64 56.39
CA LEU A 354 -48.09 4.18 57.38
C LEU A 354 -47.70 4.75 58.75
N LYS A 355 -48.63 5.47 59.39
CA LYS A 355 -48.51 5.86 60.80
C LYS A 355 -49.07 4.69 61.62
N CYS A 356 -48.21 4.06 62.42
CA CYS A 356 -48.63 3.06 63.40
C CYS A 356 -49.39 3.71 64.56
#